data_AF-A0A4S0JXQ9-F1
#
_entry.id   AF-A0A4S0JXQ9-F1
#
_cell.length_a   1.000
_cell.length_b   1.000
_cell.length_c   1.000
_cell.angle_alpha   90.00
_cell.angle_beta   90.00
_cell.angle_gamma   90.00
#
_symmetry.space_group_name_H-M   'P 1'
#
loop_
_entity.id
_entity.type
_entity.pdbx_description
1 polymer ?
#
loop_
_entity_poly.entity_id
_entity_poly.type
_entity_poly.pdbx_seq_one_letter_code
_entity_poly.pdbx_strand_id
1 'polypeptide(L)'
;LNDPYVWSNFAITAKYVIVSVVGQLLVGFGVAMLLNRDIPLKGLITTLLLLPMMLSMAVVGLFWKLLYDPSWGVINYALGLGNFEWLADPKMALYAVALTDIWMWSPFVMLLSLAGLSAVPKHLYEAAAIDRAGPFYTF
;
A
#
# COMPACT_ATOMS: atom_id res chain seq x y z
N LEU A 1 10.35 -31.99 -3.99
CA LEU A 1 8.91 -32.09 -4.31
C LEU A 1 8.15 -33.02 -3.36
N ASN A 2 8.81 -33.94 -2.64
CA ASN A 2 8.16 -34.91 -1.75
C ASN A 2 7.98 -34.42 -0.29
N ASP A 3 8.29 -33.16 0.01
CA ASP A 3 8.06 -32.60 1.34
C ASP A 3 6.59 -32.16 1.44
N PRO A 4 5.82 -32.66 2.44
CA PRO A 4 4.39 -32.40 2.58
C PRO A 4 4.03 -30.92 2.78
N TYR A 5 4.99 -30.08 3.18
CA TYR A 5 4.74 -28.66 3.45
C TYR A 5 5.01 -27.73 2.26
N VAL A 6 5.65 -28.21 1.20
CA VAL A 6 6.08 -27.37 0.06
C VAL A 6 4.90 -26.64 -0.57
N TRP A 7 3.80 -27.35 -0.82
CA TRP A 7 2.59 -26.75 -1.43
C TRP A 7 1.86 -25.80 -0.49
N SER A 8 1.85 -26.10 0.81
CA SER A 8 1.25 -25.23 1.83
C SER A 8 2.03 -23.92 1.96
N ASN A 9 3.37 -23.99 2.04
CA ASN A 9 4.22 -22.81 2.15
C ASN A 9 4.16 -21.97 0.87
N PHE A 10 4.12 -22.62 -0.30
CA PHE A 10 3.92 -21.94 -1.57
C PHE A 10 2.59 -21.17 -1.61
N ALA A 11 1.49 -21.79 -1.15
CA ALA A 11 0.20 -21.13 -1.10
C ALA A 11 0.18 -19.92 -0.14
N ILE A 12 0.86 -20.01 1.00
CA ILE A 12 1.01 -18.90 1.95
C ILE A 12 1.77 -17.73 1.30
N THR A 13 2.90 -18.00 0.66
CA THR A 13 3.68 -16.97 -0.05
C THR A 13 2.91 -16.36 -1.20
N ALA A 14 2.21 -17.17 -2.01
CA ALA A 14 1.38 -16.69 -3.09
C ALA A 14 0.25 -15.77 -2.56
N LYS A 15 -0.41 -16.16 -1.48
CA LYS A 15 -1.42 -15.35 -0.81
C LYS A 15 -0.84 -14.03 -0.31
N TYR A 16 0.32 -14.07 0.34
CA TYR A 16 1.03 -12.86 0.79
C TYR A 16 1.30 -11.91 -0.38
N VAL A 17 1.91 -12.42 -1.47
CA VAL A 17 2.23 -11.61 -2.66
C VAL A 17 0.98 -11.00 -3.27
N ILE A 18 -0.10 -11.77 -3.44
CA ILE A 18 -1.35 -11.27 -4.02
C ILE A 18 -1.93 -10.14 -3.16
N VAL A 19 -2.03 -10.34 -1.84
CA VAL A 19 -2.57 -9.34 -0.93
C VAL A 19 -1.71 -8.07 -0.93
N SER A 20 -0.39 -8.23 -0.82
CA SER A 20 0.56 -7.11 -0.85
C SER A 20 0.50 -6.33 -2.15
N VAL A 21 0.64 -6.99 -3.30
CA VAL A 21 0.69 -6.31 -4.61
C VAL A 21 -0.63 -5.61 -4.92
N VAL A 22 -1.76 -6.27 -4.66
CA VAL A 22 -3.09 -5.65 -4.86
C VAL A 22 -3.24 -4.45 -3.93
N GLY A 23 -2.88 -4.56 -2.66
CA GLY A 23 -2.94 -3.46 -1.72
C GLY A 23 -2.04 -2.29 -2.11
N GLN A 24 -0.80 -2.56 -2.50
CA GLN A 24 0.15 -1.56 -2.99
C GLN A 24 -0.36 -0.84 -4.24
N LEU A 25 -0.98 -1.58 -5.16
CA LEU A 25 -1.59 -1.00 -6.37
C LEU A 25 -2.74 -0.08 -5.99
N LEU A 26 -3.68 -0.54 -5.17
CA LEU A 26 -4.85 0.26 -4.76
C LEU A 26 -4.44 1.55 -4.05
N VAL A 27 -3.52 1.45 -3.08
CA VAL A 27 -3.04 2.60 -2.31
C VAL A 27 -2.17 3.50 -3.18
N GLY A 28 -1.14 2.94 -3.83
CA GLY A 28 -0.19 3.69 -4.64
C GLY A 28 -0.85 4.39 -5.82
N PHE A 29 -1.66 3.69 -6.59
CA PHE A 29 -2.40 4.27 -7.72
C PHE A 29 -3.43 5.29 -7.26
N GLY A 30 -4.18 5.00 -6.18
CA GLY A 30 -5.16 5.93 -5.62
C GLY A 30 -4.52 7.25 -5.19
N VAL A 31 -3.38 7.19 -4.50
CA VAL A 31 -2.62 8.40 -4.13
C VAL A 31 -2.04 9.09 -5.37
N ALA A 32 -1.54 8.34 -6.36
CA ALA A 32 -1.02 8.91 -7.61
C ALA A 32 -2.09 9.71 -8.35
N MET A 33 -3.33 9.23 -8.42
CA MET A 33 -4.43 9.97 -9.01
C MET A 33 -4.74 11.28 -8.30
N LEU A 34 -4.67 11.29 -6.96
CA LEU A 34 -4.83 12.52 -6.18
C LEU A 34 -3.72 13.50 -6.53
N LEU A 35 -2.46 13.03 -6.50
CA LEU A 35 -1.29 13.84 -6.84
C LEU A 35 -1.18 14.22 -8.33
N ASN A 36 -1.92 13.55 -9.24
CA ASN A 36 -1.93 13.91 -10.66
C ASN A 36 -2.65 15.25 -10.92
N ARG A 37 -3.36 15.78 -9.92
CA ARG A 37 -4.00 17.10 -9.97
C ARG A 37 -3.01 18.20 -9.59
N ASP A 38 -3.35 19.43 -9.93
CA ASP A 38 -2.61 20.61 -9.48
C ASP A 38 -2.93 20.89 -8.00
N ILE A 39 -2.12 20.31 -7.10
CA ILE A 39 -2.24 20.49 -5.64
C ILE A 39 -1.12 21.42 -5.14
N PRO A 40 -1.42 22.41 -4.27
CA PRO A 40 -0.36 23.18 -3.61
C PRO A 40 0.55 22.25 -2.80
N LEU A 41 1.84 22.56 -2.74
CA LEU A 41 2.85 21.78 -2.00
C LEU A 41 3.01 20.31 -2.48
N LYS A 42 2.59 19.97 -3.70
CA LYS A 42 2.73 18.61 -4.28
C LYS A 42 4.12 18.00 -4.07
N GLY A 43 5.19 18.78 -4.25
CA GLY A 43 6.56 18.32 -4.01
C GLY A 43 6.80 17.88 -2.55
N LEU A 44 6.38 18.69 -1.57
CA LEU A 44 6.54 18.37 -0.15
C LEU A 44 5.72 17.13 0.24
N ILE A 45 4.46 17.06 -0.20
CA ILE A 45 3.58 15.91 0.06
C ILE A 45 4.21 14.64 -0.52
N THR A 46 4.69 14.71 -1.77
CA THR A 46 5.37 13.57 -2.42
C THR A 46 6.59 13.13 -1.60
N THR A 47 7.45 14.06 -1.17
CA THR A 47 8.62 13.72 -0.34
C THR A 47 8.24 13.06 0.97
N LEU A 48 7.22 13.57 1.67
CA LEU A 48 6.74 12.97 2.93
C LEU A 48 6.20 11.56 2.73
N LEU A 49 5.46 11.33 1.65
CA LEU A 49 4.92 10.02 1.29
C LEU A 49 6.01 9.02 0.90
N LEU A 50 7.17 9.47 0.42
CA LEU A 50 8.31 8.62 0.09
C LEU A 50 9.16 8.20 1.30
N LEU A 51 9.00 8.83 2.46
CA LEU A 51 9.80 8.51 3.65
C LEU A 51 9.79 7.01 4.03
N PRO A 52 8.67 6.28 4.00
CA PRO A 52 8.62 4.88 4.39
C PRO A 52 9.60 3.98 3.62
N MET A 53 9.70 4.16 2.30
CA MET A 53 10.57 3.33 1.45
C MET A 53 12.06 3.65 1.58
N MET A 54 12.41 4.76 2.23
CA MET A 54 13.80 5.16 2.48
C MET A 54 14.37 4.53 3.76
N LEU A 55 13.51 3.97 4.61
CA LEU A 55 13.91 3.34 5.88
C LEU A 55 14.48 1.93 5.63
N SER A 56 15.39 1.50 6.51
CA SER A 56 15.89 0.12 6.46
C SER A 56 14.80 -0.87 6.87
N MET A 57 14.81 -2.07 6.30
CA MET A 57 13.81 -3.11 6.57
C MET A 57 13.74 -3.48 8.08
N ALA A 58 14.90 -3.47 8.76
CA ALA A 58 14.97 -3.76 10.19
C ALA A 58 14.25 -2.68 11.04
N VAL A 59 14.43 -1.40 10.69
CA VAL A 59 13.76 -0.27 11.36
C VAL A 59 12.26 -0.34 11.13
N VAL A 60 11.82 -0.60 9.90
CA VAL A 60 10.40 -0.75 9.58
C VAL A 60 9.77 -1.90 10.36
N GLY A 61 10.44 -3.06 10.40
CA GLY A 61 9.98 -4.23 11.15
C GLY A 61 9.86 -3.95 12.65
N LEU A 62 10.85 -3.29 13.25
CA LEU A 62 10.80 -2.91 14.66
C LEU A 62 9.68 -1.90 14.92
N PHE A 63 9.57 -0.85 14.10
CA PHE A 63 8.54 0.18 14.24
C PHE A 63 7.14 -0.43 14.23
N TRP A 64 6.83 -1.25 13.22
CA TRP A 64 5.53 -1.91 13.13
C TRP A 64 5.29 -2.96 14.23
N LYS A 65 6.34 -3.65 14.71
CA LYS A 65 6.22 -4.53 15.87
C LYS A 65 5.74 -3.77 17.12
N LEU A 66 6.21 -2.54 17.33
CA LEU A 66 5.76 -1.70 18.44
C LEU A 66 4.31 -1.22 18.24
N LEU A 67 3.91 -0.89 17.01
CA LEU A 67 2.52 -0.53 16.70
C LEU A 67 1.54 -1.69 16.93
N TYR A 68 1.98 -2.92 16.63
CA TYR A 68 1.24 -4.16 16.81
C TYR A 68 1.31 -4.74 18.24
N ASP A 69 2.01 -4.09 19.17
CA ASP A 69 2.12 -4.60 20.54
C ASP A 69 0.73 -4.75 21.18
N PRO A 70 0.39 -5.92 21.75
CA PRO A 70 -0.94 -6.16 22.28
C PRO A 70 -1.24 -5.33 23.53
N SER A 71 -0.23 -4.93 24.30
CA SER A 71 -0.40 -4.25 25.60
C SER A 71 -0.51 -2.74 25.48
N TRP A 72 0.29 -2.13 24.58
CA TRP A 72 0.37 -0.66 24.46
C TRP A 72 0.43 -0.16 23.01
N GLY A 73 0.32 -1.05 22.03
CA GLY A 73 0.35 -0.70 20.61
C GLY A 73 -0.84 0.18 20.20
N VAL A 74 -0.54 1.24 19.44
CA VAL A 74 -1.55 2.21 19.01
C VAL A 74 -2.64 1.60 18.14
N ILE A 75 -2.33 0.53 17.39
CA ILE A 75 -3.29 -0.09 16.47
C ILE A 75 -4.43 -0.74 17.25
N ASN A 76 -4.12 -1.50 18.30
CA ASN A 76 -5.14 -2.12 19.14
C ASN A 76 -5.97 -1.09 19.90
N TYR A 77 -5.31 -0.06 20.42
CA TYR A 77 -5.99 1.03 21.11
C TYR A 77 -6.96 1.77 20.18
N ALA A 78 -6.52 2.14 18.98
CA ALA A 78 -7.34 2.88 18.01
C ALA A 78 -8.52 2.04 17.48
N LEU A 79 -8.36 0.73 17.36
CA LEU A 79 -9.38 -0.19 16.86
C LEU A 79 -10.26 -0.81 17.96
N GLY A 80 -9.96 -0.57 19.24
CA GLY A 80 -10.71 -1.14 20.36
C GLY A 80 -10.57 -2.65 20.51
N LEU A 81 -9.43 -3.23 20.10
CA LEU A 81 -9.22 -4.69 20.01
C LEU A 81 -8.69 -5.33 21.29
N GLY A 82 -8.46 -4.57 22.37
CA GLY A 82 -7.86 -5.08 23.60
C GLY A 82 -6.45 -5.64 23.35
N ASN A 83 -6.17 -6.82 23.89
CA ASN A 83 -4.84 -7.46 23.80
C ASN A 83 -4.68 -8.36 22.57
N PHE A 84 -5.24 -7.97 21.41
CA PHE A 84 -5.18 -8.77 20.20
C PHE A 84 -3.74 -8.94 19.69
N GLU A 85 -3.30 -10.18 19.48
CA GLU A 85 -1.93 -10.50 19.09
C GLU A 85 -1.77 -10.66 17.57
N TRP A 86 -1.59 -9.56 16.85
CA TRP A 86 -1.47 -9.53 15.39
C TRP A 86 -0.44 -10.50 14.80
N LEU A 87 0.74 -10.56 15.41
CA LEU A 87 1.88 -11.32 14.88
C LEU A 87 1.93 -12.77 15.41
N ALA A 88 1.22 -13.07 16.49
CA ALA A 88 1.18 -14.42 17.08
C ALA A 88 0.00 -15.24 16.57
N ASP A 89 -1.11 -14.60 16.15
CA ASP A 89 -2.23 -15.29 15.51
C ASP A 89 -1.86 -15.73 14.08
N PRO A 90 -1.78 -17.04 13.79
CA PRO A 90 -1.43 -17.54 12.46
C PRO A 90 -2.41 -17.12 11.36
N LYS A 91 -3.65 -16.76 11.70
CA LYS A 91 -4.65 -16.29 10.73
C LYS A 91 -4.44 -14.84 10.33
N MET A 92 -3.86 -14.02 11.22
CA MET A 92 -3.75 -12.57 11.08
C MET A 92 -2.33 -12.08 10.83
N ALA A 93 -1.31 -12.85 11.22
CA ALA A 93 0.09 -12.51 11.02
C ALA A 93 0.43 -12.19 9.56
N LEU A 94 -0.10 -12.96 8.60
CA LEU A 94 0.10 -12.69 7.16
C LEU A 94 -0.42 -11.30 6.77
N TYR A 95 -1.63 -10.94 7.22
CA TYR A 95 -2.25 -9.66 6.91
C TYR A 95 -1.53 -8.50 7.60
N ALA A 96 -1.06 -8.70 8.84
CA ALA A 96 -0.26 -7.71 9.56
C ALA A 96 1.07 -7.42 8.84
N VAL A 97 1.76 -8.46 8.38
CA VAL A 97 3.01 -8.29 7.61
C VAL A 97 2.72 -7.67 6.24
N ALA A 98 1.66 -8.11 5.56
CA ALA A 98 1.26 -7.53 4.27
C ALA A 98 0.89 -6.04 4.40
N LEU A 99 0.21 -5.63 5.48
CA LEU A 99 -0.11 -4.22 5.72
C LEU A 99 1.15 -3.36 5.88
N THR A 100 2.14 -3.86 6.63
CA THR A 100 3.45 -3.22 6.78
C THR A 100 4.16 -3.05 5.43
N ASP A 101 4.13 -4.10 4.61
CA ASP A 101 4.73 -4.15 3.28
C ASP A 101 4.02 -3.20 2.29
N ILE A 102 2.68 -3.16 2.31
CA ILE A 102 1.87 -2.22 1.54
C ILE A 102 2.25 -0.80 1.90
N TRP A 103 2.31 -0.46 3.19
CA TRP A 103 2.70 0.89 3.62
C TRP A 103 4.10 1.29 3.16
N MET A 104 5.06 0.35 3.21
CA MET A 104 6.44 0.61 2.81
C MET A 104 6.59 0.82 1.30
N TRP A 105 5.90 0.02 0.46
CA TRP A 105 6.14 -0.02 -0.99
C TRP A 105 5.09 0.68 -1.86
N SER A 106 3.93 1.03 -1.31
CA SER A 106 2.95 1.89 -2.01
C SER A 106 3.54 3.19 -2.58
N PRO A 107 4.51 3.87 -1.92
CA PRO A 107 5.12 5.08 -2.47
C PRO A 107 5.86 4.86 -3.79
N PHE A 108 6.47 3.67 -3.98
CA PHE A 108 7.12 3.32 -5.24
C PHE A 108 6.08 3.13 -6.35
N VAL A 109 4.99 2.40 -6.07
CA VAL A 109 3.89 2.21 -7.02
C VAL A 109 3.23 3.54 -7.38
N MET A 110 3.05 4.42 -6.39
CA MET A 110 2.55 5.78 -6.59
C MET A 110 3.40 6.56 -7.60
N LEU A 111 4.73 6.55 -7.48
CA LEU A 111 5.61 7.25 -8.42
C LEU A 111 5.48 6.70 -9.85
N LEU A 112 5.48 5.36 -9.98
CA LEU A 112 5.33 4.71 -11.27
C LEU A 112 4.00 5.07 -11.93
N SER A 113 2.91 4.99 -11.16
CA SER A 113 1.57 5.35 -11.63
C SER A 113 1.46 6.83 -11.97
N LEU A 114 2.02 7.73 -11.16
CA LEU A 114 2.01 9.17 -11.41
C LEU A 114 2.78 9.51 -12.69
N ALA A 115 3.92 8.86 -12.94
CA ALA A 115 4.67 9.03 -14.18
C ALA A 115 3.87 8.55 -15.40
N GLY A 116 3.20 7.40 -15.29
CA GLY A 116 2.31 6.88 -16.32
C GLY A 116 1.13 7.81 -16.63
N LEU A 117 0.44 8.30 -15.59
CA LEU A 117 -0.67 9.25 -15.71
C LEU A 117 -0.22 10.57 -16.34
N SER A 118 0.98 11.05 -15.99
CA SER A 118 1.54 12.29 -16.52
C SER A 118 1.98 12.18 -17.99
N ALA A 119 2.24 10.97 -18.48
CA ALA A 119 2.59 10.73 -19.87
C ALA A 119 1.39 10.76 -20.83
N VAL A 120 0.16 10.65 -20.30
CA VAL A 120 -1.07 10.72 -21.10
C VAL A 120 -1.27 12.13 -21.66
N PRO A 121 -1.40 12.31 -22.99
CA PRO A 121 -1.60 13.62 -23.58
C PRO A 121 -2.87 14.33 -23.07
N LYS A 122 -2.75 15.62 -22.72
CA LYS A 122 -3.85 16.43 -22.17
C LYS A 122 -5.10 16.48 -23.07
N HIS A 123 -4.91 16.45 -24.38
CA HIS A 123 -6.02 16.51 -25.35
C HIS A 123 -6.99 15.32 -25.24
N LEU A 124 -6.55 14.16 -24.74
CA LEU A 124 -7.45 13.02 -24.51
C LEU A 124 -8.41 13.29 -23.35
N TYR A 125 -7.94 13.95 -22.29
CA TYR A 125 -8.79 14.38 -21.19
C TYR A 125 -9.76 15.49 -21.61
N GLU A 126 -9.33 16.41 -22.49
CA GLU A 126 -10.19 17.45 -23.05
C GLU A 126 -11.28 16.87 -23.96
N ALA A 127 -10.93 15.90 -24.82
CA ALA A 127 -11.90 15.18 -25.65
C ALA A 127 -12.94 14.44 -24.78
N ALA A 128 -12.49 13.74 -23.74
CA ALA A 128 -13.39 13.08 -22.78
C ALA A 128 -14.33 14.09 -22.09
N ALA A 129 -13.84 15.29 -21.76
CA ALA A 129 -14.67 16.35 -21.18
C ALA A 129 -15.71 16.90 -22.18
N ILE A 130 -15.36 17.00 -23.47
CA ILE A 130 -16.29 17.37 -24.54
C ILE A 130 -17.39 16.31 -24.70
N ASP A 131 -17.02 15.04 -24.65
CA ASP A 131 -17.94 13.89 -24.71
C ASP A 131 -18.75 13.68 -23.41
N ARG A 132 -18.55 14.55 -22.40
CA ARG A 132 -19.16 14.44 -21.07
C ARG A 132 -18.93 13.08 -20.41
N ALA A 133 -17.77 12.47 -20.69
CA ALA A 133 -17.37 11.24 -20.03
C ALA A 133 -17.26 11.48 -18.53
N GLY A 134 -17.88 10.60 -17.74
CA GLY A 134 -17.83 10.67 -16.28
C GLY A 134 -16.42 10.33 -15.75
N PRO A 135 -16.10 10.69 -14.49
CA PRO A 135 -14.78 10.44 -13.89
C PRO A 135 -14.33 8.98 -13.91
N PHE A 136 -15.26 8.02 -13.92
CA PHE A 136 -14.95 6.58 -14.02
C PHE A 136 -14.63 6.12 -15.45
N TYR A 137 -15.12 6.81 -16.47
CA TYR A 137 -14.79 6.54 -17.88
C TYR A 137 -13.47 7.20 -18.29
N THR A 138 -13.10 8.29 -17.62
CA THR A 138 -11.82 9.00 -17.82
C THR A 138 -10.69 8.40 -16.96
N PHE A 139 -11.05 7.62 -15.94
CA PHE A 139 -10.15 6.79 -15.13
C PHE A 139 -9.57 5.65 -15.98
#